data_AF-A0A954GHW3-F1
#
_entry.id   AF-A0A954GHW3-F1
#
_cell.length_a   1.000
_cell.length_b   1.000
_cell.length_c   1.000
_cell.angle_alpha   90.00
_cell.angle_beta   90.00
_cell.angle_gamma   90.00
#
_symmetry.space_group_name_H-M   'P 1'
#
loop_
_entity.id
_entity.type
_entity.pdbx_description
1 polymer ?
#
loop_
_entity_poly.entity_id
_entity_poly.type
_entity_poly.pdbx_seq_one_letter_code
_entity_poly.pdbx_strand_id
1 'polypeptide(L)' 'MLTFFVYLFGTLLGMIGLLALGVGLFFVCGWVGMDGLFNLGEPRGELTCWHCGQETRAGSKHCSHCGQELQ' A
#
# COMPACT_ATOMS: atom_id res chain seq x y z
N MET A 1 -25.80 -41.39 -18.98
CA MET A 1 -25.51 -41.19 -17.54
C MET A 1 -24.07 -40.72 -17.33
N LEU A 2 -23.06 -41.38 -17.92
CA LEU A 2 -21.64 -41.00 -17.81
C LEU A 2 -21.33 -39.59 -18.35
N THR A 3 -21.91 -39.20 -19.49
CA THR A 3 -21.69 -37.90 -20.14
C THR A 3 -22.15 -36.72 -19.29
N PHE A 4 -23.29 -36.87 -18.62
CA PHE A 4 -23.81 -35.85 -17.70
C PHE A 4 -22.88 -35.68 -16.49
N PHE A 5 -22.40 -36.80 -15.94
CA PHE A 5 -21.48 -36.80 -14.80
C PHE A 5 -20.15 -36.12 -15.14
N VAL A 6 -19.58 -36.43 -16.31
CA VAL A 6 -18.32 -35.82 -16.79
C VAL A 6 -18.49 -34.31 -17.02
N TYR A 7 -19.63 -33.86 -17.57
CA TYR A 7 -19.88 -32.45 -17.82
C TYR A 7 -20.08 -31.65 -16.53
N LEU A 8 -20.80 -32.22 -15.56
CA LEU A 8 -21.03 -31.61 -14.24
C LEU A 8 -19.72 -31.47 -13.45
N PHE A 9 -18.91 -32.53 -13.39
CA PHE A 9 -17.62 -32.50 -12.69
C PHE A 9 -16.62 -31.60 -13.40
N GLY A 10 -16.56 -31.63 -14.73
CA GLY A 10 -15.64 -30.81 -15.52
C GLY A 10 -15.91 -29.31 -15.37
N THR A 11 -17.17 -28.89 -15.46
CA THR A 11 -17.55 -27.49 -15.28
C THR A 11 -17.31 -27.00 -13.85
N LEU A 12 -17.61 -27.82 -12.85
CA LEU A 12 -17.41 -27.48 -11.44
C LEU A 12 -15.92 -27.35 -11.07
N LEU A 13 -15.07 -28.27 -11.53
CA LEU A 13 -13.61 -28.17 -11.36
C LEU A 13 -13.04 -26.97 -12.11
N GLY A 14 -13.55 -26.66 -13.31
CA GLY A 14 -13.16 -25.48 -14.07
C GLY A 14 -13.48 -24.16 -13.36
N MET A 15 -14.68 -24.04 -12.79
CA MET A 15 -15.08 -22.86 -12.01
C MET A 15 -14.25 -22.69 -10.74
N ILE A 16 -13.96 -23.79 -10.03
CA ILE A 16 -13.07 -23.76 -8.86
C ILE A 16 -11.65 -23.32 -9.27
N GLY A 17 -11.14 -23.82 -10.40
CA GLY A 17 -9.84 -23.40 -10.92
C GLY A 17 -9.76 -21.91 -11.27
N LEU A 18 -10.78 -21.39 -11.94
CA LEU A 18 -10.88 -19.95 -12.26
C LEU A 18 -10.96 -19.09 -11.00
N LEU A 19 -11.77 -19.49 -10.03
CA LEU A 19 -11.86 -18.79 -8.75
C LEU A 19 -10.54 -18.85 -7.98
N ALA A 20 -9.86 -19.99 -7.95
CA ALA A 20 -8.57 -20.14 -7.30
C ALA A 20 -7.48 -19.28 -7.95
N LEU A 21 -7.45 -19.19 -9.29
CA LEU A 21 -6.54 -18.31 -10.01
C LEU A 21 -6.85 -16.83 -9.72
N GLY A 22 -8.13 -16.45 -9.72
CA GLY A 22 -8.55 -15.08 -9.41
C GLY A 22 -8.21 -14.67 -7.98
N VAL A 23 -8.52 -15.52 -7.00
CA VAL A 23 -8.19 -15.28 -5.58
C VAL A 23 -6.67 -15.29 -5.38
N GLY A 24 -5.94 -16.20 -6.02
CA GLY A 24 -4.48 -16.23 -5.97
C GLY A 24 -3.85 -14.94 -6.49
N LEU A 25 -4.28 -14.45 -7.66
CA LEU A 25 -3.82 -13.18 -8.22
C LEU A 25 -4.20 -11.99 -7.33
N PHE A 26 -5.40 -11.99 -6.76
CA PHE A 26 -5.85 -10.94 -5.84
C PHE A 26 -4.99 -10.90 -4.58
N PHE A 27 -4.65 -12.04 -3.99
CA PHE A 27 -3.76 -12.10 -2.82
C PHE A 27 -2.33 -11.69 -3.19
N VAL A 28 -1.80 -12.13 -4.34
CA VAL A 28 -0.44 -11.78 -4.79
C VAL A 28 -0.32 -10.29 -5.09
N CYS A 29 -1.21 -9.71 -5.89
CA CYS A 29 -1.15 -8.28 -6.22
C CYS A 29 -1.62 -7.39 -5.07
N GLY A 30 -2.60 -7.83 -4.29
CA GLY A 30 -3.15 -7.08 -3.16
C GLY A 30 -2.15 -6.92 -2.01
N TRP A 31 -1.43 -7.99 -1.66
CA TRP A 31 -0.37 -7.90 -0.63
C TRP A 31 0.79 -7.04 -1.09
N VAL A 32 1.25 -7.19 -2.33
CA VAL A 32 2.41 -6.42 -2.84
C VAL A 32 2.07 -4.94 -3.11
N GLY A 33 0.79 -4.60 -3.31
CA GLY A 33 0.36 -3.26 -3.69
C GLY A 33 -0.01 -2.31 -2.54
N MET A 34 -0.45 -2.84 -1.38
CA MET A 34 -0.97 -1.99 -0.30
C MET A 34 0.12 -1.25 0.50
N ASP A 35 1.34 -1.78 0.56
CA ASP A 35 2.45 -1.14 1.27
C ASP A 35 2.93 0.16 0.59
N GLY A 36 2.81 0.23 -0.74
CA GLY A 36 3.29 1.36 -1.54
C GLY A 36 2.39 2.60 -1.49
N LEU A 37 1.07 2.42 -1.37
CA LEU A 37 0.12 3.53 -1.39
C LEU A 37 0.14 4.34 -0.09
N PHE A 38 0.37 3.68 1.06
CA PHE A 38 0.40 4.35 2.36
C PHE A 38 1.63 5.24 2.55
N ASN A 39 2.75 4.98 1.86
CA ASN A 39 3.99 5.74 2.04
C ASN A 39 4.06 7.06 1.23
N LEU A 40 3.15 7.26 0.27
CA LEU A 40 3.06 8.51 -0.51
C LEU A 40 2.32 9.63 0.24
N GLY A 41 1.69 9.31 1.37
CA GLY A 41 0.84 10.21 2.15
C GLY A 41 1.51 10.83 3.37
N GLU A 42 2.81 10.63 3.61
CA GLU A 42 3.49 11.32 4.71
C GLU A 42 3.72 12.79 4.28
N PRO A 43 2.99 13.77 4.83
CA PRO A 43 3.29 15.17 4.56
C PRO A 43 4.70 15.41 5.11
N ARG A 44 5.69 15.50 4.22
CA ARG A 44 6.94 16.20 4.50
C ARG A 44 6.57 17.67 4.65
N GLY A 45 5.91 18.02 5.75
CA GLY A 45 5.70 19.41 6.07
C GLY A 45 7.08 20.02 6.17
N GLU A 46 7.44 20.94 5.30
CA GLU A 46 8.43 21.93 5.71
C GLU A 46 7.72 22.89 6.66
N LEU A 47 8.33 23.16 7.80
CA LEU A 47 7.88 24.19 8.73
C LEU A 47 8.93 25.29 8.78
N THR A 48 8.48 26.53 8.91
CA THR A 48 9.38 27.69 8.96
C THR A 48 9.79 27.93 10.41
N CYS A 49 11.09 28.07 10.64
CA CYS A 49 11.62 28.37 11.97
C CYS A 49 11.26 29.79 12.40
N TRP A 50 10.60 29.96 13.54
CA TRP A 50 10.28 31.27 14.11
C TRP A 50 11.51 32.09 14.52
N HIS A 51 12.65 31.43 14.74
CA HIS A 51 13.89 32.08 15.18
C HIS A 51 14.74 32.63 14.05
N CYS A 52 14.92 31.86 12.96
CA CYS A 52 15.78 32.25 11.84
C CYS A 52 15.02 32.54 10.54
N GLY A 53 13.72 32.24 10.49
CA GLY A 53 12.89 32.41 9.29
C GLY A 53 13.17 31.40 8.17
N GLN A 54 14.05 30.41 8.39
CA GLN A 54 14.39 29.42 7.38
C GLN A 54 13.46 28.20 7.46
N GLU A 55 13.21 27.59 6.30
CA GLU A 55 12.45 26.36 6.15
C GLU A 55 13.24 25.18 6.73
N THR A 56 12.56 24.31 7.45
CA THR A 56 13.18 23.12 8.05
C THR A 56 12.16 22.00 8.12
N ARG A 57 12.65 20.76 8.22
CA ARG A 57 11.82 19.57 8.10
C ARG A 57 10.87 19.41 9.31
N ALA A 58 9.58 19.22 9.06
CA ALA A 58 8.62 18.86 10.11
C ALA A 58 8.97 17.49 10.69
N GLY A 59 8.99 17.43 12.02
CA GLY A 59 9.43 16.26 12.79
C GLY A 59 10.82 16.41 13.43
N SER A 60 11.63 17.40 13.05
CA SER A 60 12.85 17.72 13.79
C SER A 60 12.54 18.62 14.98
N LYS A 61 13.02 18.26 16.18
CA LYS A 61 12.92 19.11 17.39
C LYS A 61 13.75 20.39 17.30
N HIS A 62 14.81 20.36 16.50
CA HIS A 62 15.74 21.47 16.34
C HIS A 62 15.85 21.89 14.87
N CYS A 63 16.03 23.18 14.64
CA CYS A 63 16.26 23.76 13.34
C CYS A 63 17.62 23.31 12.78
N SER A 64 17.62 22.85 11.52
CA SER A 64 18.84 22.45 10.82
C SER A 64 19.78 23.61 10.50
N HIS A 65 19.27 24.84 10.55
CA HIS A 65 20.00 26.05 10.18
C HIS A 65 20.56 26.80 11.39
N CYS A 66 19.73 27.10 12.39
CA CYS A 66 20.15 27.84 13.58
C CYS A 66 20.43 26.96 14.81
N GLY A 67 20.05 25.68 14.79
CA GLY A 67 20.19 24.78 15.92
C GLY A 67 19.22 25.03 17.09
N GLN A 68 18.34 26.03 16.98
CA GLN A 68 17.35 26.34 18.01
C GLN A 68 16.13 25.41 17.92
N GLU A 69 15.39 25.25 19.01
CA GLU A 69 14.19 24.42 19.01
C GLU A 69 13.11 25.02 18.09
N LEU A 70 12.36 24.15 17.42
CA LEU A 70 11.31 24.58 16.50
C LEU A 70 9.94 24.70 17.17
N GLN A 71 9.79 24.10 18.34
CA GLN A 71 8.74 24.30 19.34
C GLN A 71 8.99 23.40 20.55
#